data_AF-A0A7J9Q8R6-F1
#
_entry.id   AF-A0A7J9Q8R6-F1
#
_cell.length_a   1.000
_cell.length_b   1.000
_cell.length_c   1.000
_cell.angle_alpha   90.00
_cell.angle_beta   90.00
_cell.angle_gamma   90.00
#
_symmetry.space_group_name_H-M   'P 1'
#
loop_
_entity.id
_entity.type
_entity.pdbx_description
1 polymer ?
#
loop_
_entity_poly.entity_id
_entity_poly.type
_entity_poly.pdbx_seq_one_letter_code
_entity_poly.pdbx_strand_id
1 'polypeptide(L)'
;MENPYTDKDFVHEVWEEFPQLAEWHNLDNDILPIWKLEQFIEAGYHNFDAGRKPLYHLSKMIEKYAQDNKEPLLATFEKIAKFSYVKERYQEMVKGMPKVWIIADFDDEVIPTDVVIPNSEFLSC
;
A
#
# COMPACT_ATOMS: atom_id res chain seq x y z
N MET A 1 -13.60 15.94 15.40
CA MET A 1 -13.45 16.01 13.94
C MET A 1 -14.70 15.38 13.35
N GLU A 2 -15.36 16.03 12.39
CA GLU A 2 -16.44 15.39 11.64
C GLU A 2 -15.85 14.23 10.83
N ASN A 3 -16.56 13.09 10.81
CA ASN A 3 -16.20 11.92 10.03
C ASN A 3 -16.27 12.30 8.53
N PRO A 4 -15.16 12.25 7.76
CA PRO A 4 -15.18 12.59 6.34
C PRO A 4 -15.91 11.55 5.48
N TYR A 5 -16.24 10.39 6.05
CA TYR A 5 -16.94 9.30 5.36
C TYR A 5 -18.44 9.40 5.59
N THR A 6 -19.20 9.37 4.48
CA THR A 6 -20.68 9.36 4.52
C THR A 6 -21.20 8.01 5.00
N ASP A 7 -22.45 7.96 5.50
CA ASP A 7 -23.18 6.76 5.98
C ASP A 7 -23.38 5.64 4.93
N LYS A 8 -22.67 5.69 3.79
CA LYS A 8 -22.73 4.73 2.68
C LYS A 8 -21.34 4.36 2.12
N ASP A 9 -20.26 4.77 2.77
CA ASP A 9 -18.91 4.44 2.32
C ASP A 9 -18.47 3.09 2.92
N PHE A 10 -17.66 2.32 2.21
CA PHE A 10 -17.12 1.04 2.67
C PHE A 10 -16.42 1.16 4.03
N VAL A 11 -15.69 2.27 4.25
CA VAL A 11 -15.03 2.55 5.52
C VAL A 11 -16.04 2.69 6.66
N HIS A 12 -17.20 3.28 6.39
CA HIS A 12 -18.29 3.40 7.36
C HIS A 12 -18.87 2.03 7.72
N GLU A 13 -19.11 1.16 6.73
CA GLU A 13 -19.59 -0.21 6.96
C GLU A 13 -18.60 -1.03 7.82
N VAL A 14 -17.29 -0.90 7.54
CA VAL A 14 -16.23 -1.53 8.35
C VAL A 14 -16.26 -1.01 9.79
N TRP A 15 -16.50 0.28 10.01
CA TRP A 15 -16.57 0.85 11.35
C TRP A 15 -17.86 0.49 12.10
N GLU A 16 -18.99 0.30 11.41
CA GLU A 16 -20.20 -0.23 12.03
C GLU A 16 -20.00 -1.68 12.50
N GLU A 17 -19.33 -2.51 11.69
CA GLU A 17 -19.07 -3.91 12.03
C GLU A 17 -17.96 -4.05 13.08
N PHE A 18 -16.98 -3.13 13.08
CA PHE A 18 -15.84 -3.13 13.99
C PHE A 18 -15.62 -1.74 14.64
N PRO A 19 -16.49 -1.31 15.58
CA PRO A 19 -16.46 0.04 16.17
C PRO A 19 -15.13 0.43 16.83
N GLN A 20 -14.41 -0.55 17.38
CA GLN A 20 -13.09 -0.37 17.97
C GLN A 20 -12.04 0.15 16.98
N LEU A 21 -12.22 -0.08 15.68
CA LEU A 21 -11.32 0.43 14.64
C LEU A 21 -11.55 1.93 14.39
N ALA A 22 -12.78 2.43 14.57
CA ALA A 22 -13.08 3.85 14.47
C ALA A 22 -12.48 4.64 15.65
N GLU A 23 -12.36 4.00 16.82
CA GLU A 23 -11.74 4.59 18.01
C GLU A 23 -10.21 4.65 17.93
N TRP A 24 -9.59 3.76 17.13
CA TRP A 24 -8.14 3.74 16.99
C TRP A 24 -7.61 4.99 16.27
N HIS A 25 -6.71 5.64 17.00
CA HIS A 25 -6.32 7.04 16.88
C HIS A 25 -6.00 7.45 15.44
N ASN A 26 -6.65 8.53 14.99
CA ASN A 26 -6.15 9.36 13.91
C ASN A 26 -4.71 9.75 14.26
N LEU A 27 -3.74 9.22 13.52
CA LEU A 27 -2.36 9.63 13.65
C LEU A 27 -2.25 11.07 13.16
N ASP A 28 -1.59 11.91 13.95
CA ASP A 28 -1.22 13.25 13.49
C ASP A 28 -0.36 13.11 12.23
N ASN A 29 -0.73 13.84 11.18
CA ASN A 29 -0.08 13.77 9.88
C ASN A 29 1.40 14.17 9.93
N ASP A 30 1.80 14.93 10.94
CA ASP A 30 3.19 15.31 11.19
C ASP A 30 4.05 14.13 11.70
N ILE A 31 3.41 13.05 12.16
CA ILE A 31 4.08 11.87 12.71
C ILE A 31 4.47 10.88 11.61
N LEU A 32 3.65 10.76 10.56
CA LEU A 32 3.86 9.79 9.46
C LEU A 32 5.27 9.86 8.81
N PRO A 33 5.87 11.04 8.57
CA PRO A 33 7.20 11.13 7.97
C PRO A 33 8.35 10.76 8.93
N ILE A 34 8.06 10.63 10.23
CA ILE A 34 9.07 10.45 11.29
C ILE A 34 9.11 8.99 11.75
N TRP A 35 7.98 8.29 11.69
CA TRP A 35 7.88 6.90 12.15
C TRP A 35 8.68 5.93 11.30
N LYS A 36 9.26 4.93 11.99
CA LYS A 36 9.85 3.73 11.40
C LYS A 36 8.78 2.66 11.17
N LEU A 37 9.09 1.67 10.33
CA LEU A 37 8.12 0.65 9.95
C LEU A 37 7.66 -0.18 11.16
N GLU A 38 8.59 -0.47 12.08
CA GLU A 38 8.28 -1.20 13.31
C GLU A 38 7.23 -0.48 14.16
N GLN A 39 7.29 0.86 14.18
CA GLN A 39 6.33 1.67 14.93
C GLN A 39 4.93 1.59 14.29
N PHE A 40 4.84 1.57 12.96
CA PHE A 40 3.57 1.32 12.28
C PHE A 40 3.01 -0.07 12.58
N ILE A 41 3.86 -1.10 12.62
CA ILE A 41 3.45 -2.48 12.93
C ILE A 41 2.96 -2.60 14.37
N GLU A 42 3.72 -2.07 15.33
CA GLU A 42 3.39 -2.12 16.76
C GLU A 42 2.11 -1.38 17.09
N ALA A 43 1.85 -0.29 16.39
CA ALA A 43 0.70 0.55 16.66
C ALA A 43 -0.61 -0.05 16.09
N GLY A 44 -0.50 -1.06 15.23
CA GLY A 44 -1.64 -1.84 14.75
C GLY A 44 -2.42 -1.09 13.67
N TYR A 45 -3.73 -0.93 13.87
CA TYR A 45 -4.58 -0.21 12.91
C TYR A 45 -4.67 1.27 13.27
N HIS A 46 -4.43 2.11 12.28
CA HIS A 46 -4.53 3.57 12.42
C HIS A 46 -5.23 4.17 11.24
N ASN A 47 -6.08 5.15 11.55
CA ASN A 47 -6.58 6.07 10.57
C ASN A 47 -5.55 7.19 10.38
N PHE A 48 -5.32 7.61 9.13
CA PHE A 48 -4.48 8.76 8.83
C PHE A 48 -5.10 9.55 7.68
N ASP A 49 -5.18 10.87 7.85
CA ASP A 49 -5.60 11.80 6.80
C ASP A 49 -4.38 12.21 5.95
N ALA A 50 -3.75 11.20 5.36
CA ALA A 50 -2.43 11.35 4.76
C ALA A 50 -2.51 11.84 3.32
N GLY A 51 -1.72 12.87 3.00
CA GLY A 51 -1.45 13.25 1.63
C GLY A 51 -0.66 12.17 0.86
N ARG A 52 -0.56 12.35 -0.46
CA ARG A 52 0.16 11.41 -1.35
C ARG A 52 1.63 11.15 -0.94
N LYS A 53 2.32 12.17 -0.44
CA LYS A 53 3.75 12.11 -0.12
C LYS A 53 4.04 11.21 1.10
N PRO A 54 3.34 11.36 2.24
CA PRO A 54 3.44 10.40 3.36
C PRO A 54 3.12 8.95 2.96
N LEU A 55 2.05 8.73 2.20
CA LEU A 55 1.68 7.37 1.75
C LEU A 55 2.75 6.75 0.84
N TYR A 56 3.33 7.55 -0.05
CA TYR A 56 4.46 7.12 -0.87
C TYR A 56 5.70 6.80 -0.02
N HIS A 57 5.95 7.56 1.05
CA HIS A 57 7.06 7.25 1.96
C HIS A 57 6.84 5.91 2.67
N LEU A 58 5.64 5.66 3.20
CA LEU A 58 5.29 4.40 3.84
C LEU A 58 5.44 3.21 2.89
N SER A 59 4.98 3.33 1.63
CA SER A 59 5.14 2.25 0.66
C SER A 59 6.62 1.94 0.37
N LYS A 60 7.48 2.97 0.28
CA LYS A 60 8.93 2.79 0.16
C LYS A 60 9.55 2.07 1.36
N MET A 61 9.03 2.30 2.57
CA MET A 61 9.50 1.61 3.79
C MET A 61 9.12 0.13 3.76
N ILE A 62 7.89 -0.20 3.39
CA ILE A 62 7.41 -1.59 3.24
C ILE A 62 8.23 -2.33 2.18
N GLU A 63 8.41 -1.72 1.01
CA GLU A 63 9.22 -2.29 -0.08
C GLU A 63 10.67 -2.57 0.37
N LYS A 64 11.28 -1.64 1.13
CA LYS A 64 12.64 -1.80 1.63
C LYS A 64 12.73 -2.93 2.65
N TYR A 65 11.78 -3.00 3.58
CA TYR A 65 11.71 -4.09 4.54
C TYR A 65 11.62 -5.45 3.86
N ALA A 66 10.76 -5.57 2.84
CA ALA A 66 10.61 -6.82 2.10
C ALA A 66 11.91 -7.23 1.38
N GLN A 67 12.65 -6.27 0.80
CA GLN A 67 13.96 -6.54 0.21
C GLN A 67 15.00 -6.97 1.25
N ASP A 68 15.16 -6.20 2.33
CA ASP A 68 16.19 -6.41 3.33
C ASP A 68 16.02 -7.77 4.04
N ASN A 69 14.77 -8.21 4.22
CA ASN A 69 14.42 -9.46 4.89
C ASN A 69 14.11 -10.63 3.93
N LYS A 70 14.18 -10.39 2.61
CA LYS A 70 13.79 -11.37 1.57
C LYS A 70 12.39 -11.93 1.79
N GLU A 71 11.45 -11.06 2.11
CA GLU A 71 10.03 -11.40 2.28
C GLU A 71 9.27 -11.21 0.97
N PRO A 72 8.16 -11.95 0.76
CA PRO A 72 7.26 -11.70 -0.36
C PRO A 72 6.64 -10.30 -0.29
N LEU A 73 6.31 -9.73 -1.45
CA LEU A 73 5.66 -8.41 -1.55
C LEU A 73 4.42 -8.48 -2.44
N LEU A 74 3.30 -7.98 -1.94
CA LEU A 74 2.13 -7.64 -2.75
C LEU A 74 2.12 -6.12 -2.95
N ALA A 75 2.25 -5.68 -4.20
CA ALA A 75 2.21 -4.27 -4.57
C ALA A 75 0.94 -4.00 -5.40
N THR A 76 0.13 -3.05 -4.94
CA THR A 76 -1.13 -2.71 -5.57
C THR A 76 -1.11 -1.28 -6.09
N PHE A 77 -1.57 -1.07 -7.32
CA PHE A 77 -1.63 0.21 -7.98
C PHE A 77 -3.04 0.44 -8.52
N GLU A 78 -3.69 1.51 -8.07
CA GLU A 78 -5.06 1.87 -8.47
C GLU A 78 -5.24 1.92 -9.99
N LYS A 79 -4.22 2.41 -10.73
CA LYS A 79 -4.25 2.57 -12.19
C LYS A 79 -2.94 2.11 -12.80
N ILE A 80 -2.99 1.60 -14.03
CA ILE A 80 -1.79 1.17 -14.75
C ILE A 80 -0.72 2.27 -14.87
N ALA A 81 -1.13 3.53 -15.03
CA ALA A 81 -0.21 4.67 -15.12
C ALA A 81 0.66 4.86 -13.85
N LYS A 82 0.15 4.45 -12.68
CA LYS A 82 0.91 4.51 -11.41
C LYS A 82 1.98 3.43 -11.38
N PHE A 83 1.68 2.23 -11.88
CA PHE A 83 2.67 1.18 -12.04
C PHE A 83 3.75 1.58 -13.04
N SER A 84 3.38 2.16 -14.20
CA SER A 84 4.33 2.63 -15.21
C SER A 84 5.37 3.60 -14.65
N TYR A 85 5.01 4.43 -13.68
CA TYR A 85 5.94 5.36 -13.02
C TYR A 85 7.04 4.65 -12.20
N VAL A 86 6.78 3.44 -11.70
CA VAL A 86 7.74 2.69 -10.85
C VAL A 86 8.29 1.43 -11.53
N LYS A 87 7.84 1.10 -12.74
CA LYS A 87 8.18 -0.11 -13.51
C LYS A 87 9.67 -0.41 -13.53
N GLU A 88 10.49 0.55 -13.97
CA GLU A 88 11.96 0.35 -14.10
C GLU A 88 12.60 0.05 -12.75
N ARG A 89 12.18 0.74 -11.70
CA ARG A 89 12.66 0.49 -10.34
C ARG A 89 12.26 -0.90 -9.86
N TYR A 90 11.03 -1.32 -10.14
CA TYR A 90 10.53 -2.65 -9.77
C TYR A 90 11.31 -3.76 -10.48
N GLN A 91 11.68 -3.58 -11.76
CA GLN A 91 12.50 -4.57 -12.50
C GLN A 91 13.81 -4.92 -11.79
N GLU A 92 14.47 -3.95 -11.17
CA GLU A 92 15.70 -4.18 -10.42
C GLU A 92 15.44 -4.65 -9.00
N MET A 93 14.49 -4.00 -8.31
CA MET A 93 14.18 -4.22 -6.91
C MET A 93 13.86 -5.68 -6.58
N VAL A 94 13.07 -6.33 -7.41
CA VAL A 94 12.51 -7.65 -7.08
C VAL A 94 13.44 -8.82 -7.38
N LYS A 95 14.57 -8.60 -8.07
CA LYS A 95 15.52 -9.66 -8.42
C LYS A 95 16.06 -10.41 -7.19
N GLY A 96 16.17 -9.71 -6.06
CA GLY A 96 16.60 -10.28 -4.78
C GLY A 96 15.47 -10.82 -3.89
N MET A 97 14.22 -10.70 -4.33
CA MET A 97 13.03 -11.04 -3.54
C MET A 97 12.50 -12.43 -3.92
N PRO A 98 11.89 -13.18 -2.97
CA PRO A 98 11.43 -14.54 -3.21
C PRO A 98 10.25 -14.62 -4.19
N LYS A 99 9.27 -13.73 -4.04
CA LYS A 99 8.06 -13.64 -4.87
C LYS A 99 7.45 -12.26 -4.72
N VAL A 100 6.99 -11.70 -5.83
CA VAL A 100 6.25 -10.44 -5.84
C VAL A 100 4.96 -10.61 -6.62
N TRP A 101 3.87 -10.07 -6.10
CA TRP A 101 2.59 -9.96 -6.80
C TRP A 101 2.32 -8.49 -7.09
N ILE A 102 1.88 -8.21 -8.31
CA ILE A 102 1.57 -6.87 -8.77
C ILE A 102 0.12 -6.85 -9.24
N ILE A 103 -0.70 -6.05 -8.57
CA ILE A 103 -2.03 -5.69 -9.08
C ILE A 103 -1.89 -4.28 -9.61
N ALA A 104 -2.09 -4.09 -10.91
CA ALA A 104 -1.92 -2.79 -11.54
C ALA A 104 -3.15 -2.50 -12.40
N ASP A 105 -3.93 -1.52 -11.94
CA ASP A 105 -5.33 -1.30 -12.30
C ASP A 105 -6.30 -2.20 -11.51
N PHE A 106 -7.17 -1.57 -10.72
CA PHE A 106 -8.24 -2.28 -10.00
C PHE A 106 -9.51 -2.42 -10.83
N ASP A 107 -9.68 -1.56 -11.85
CA ASP A 107 -10.91 -1.48 -12.63
C ASP A 107 -10.87 -2.35 -13.90
N ASP A 108 -9.67 -2.81 -14.31
CA ASP A 108 -9.45 -3.51 -15.57
C ASP A 108 -8.43 -4.66 -15.43
N GLU A 109 -8.63 -5.78 -16.13
CA GLU A 109 -7.68 -6.90 -16.22
C GLU A 109 -6.47 -6.61 -17.14
N VAL A 110 -5.96 -5.37 -17.15
CA VAL A 110 -4.85 -4.98 -18.03
C VAL A 110 -3.54 -5.50 -17.44
N ILE A 111 -3.16 -6.70 -17.86
CA ILE A 111 -1.83 -7.25 -17.59
C ILE A 111 -0.86 -6.66 -18.63
N PRO A 112 0.16 -5.88 -18.22
CA PRO A 112 1.17 -5.36 -19.15
C PRO A 112 1.94 -6.52 -19.79
N THR A 113 1.80 -6.68 -21.11
CA THR A 113 2.47 -7.77 -21.84
C THR A 113 3.88 -7.40 -22.31
N ASP A 114 4.22 -6.11 -22.34
CA ASP A 114 5.54 -5.59 -22.70
C ASP A 114 6.52 -5.58 -21.52
N VAL A 115 6.09 -6.06 -20.34
CA VAL A 115 6.82 -5.89 -19.08
C VAL A 115 7.15 -7.22 -18.46
N VAL A 116 8.43 -7.59 -18.52
CA VAL A 116 8.95 -8.69 -17.71
C VAL A 116 9.51 -8.11 -16.42
N ILE A 117 8.85 -8.42 -15.31
CA ILE A 117 9.35 -8.18 -13.96
C ILE A 117 9.82 -9.55 -13.40
N PRO A 118 11.11 -9.73 -13.04
CA PRO A 118 11.61 -10.99 -12.49
C PRO A 118 10.89 -11.39 -11.19
N ASN A 119 10.78 -12.68 -10.90
CA ASN A 119 10.18 -13.19 -9.64
C ASN A 119 8.77 -12.64 -9.34
N SER A 120 8.09 -12.09 -10.35
CA SER A 120 6.83 -11.37 -10.18
C SER A 120 5.72 -12.00 -10.98
N GLU A 121 4.49 -11.80 -10.50
CA GLU A 121 3.26 -12.23 -11.15
C GLU A 121 2.27 -11.07 -11.12
N PHE A 122 1.68 -10.77 -12.27
CA PHE A 122 0.58 -9.82 -12.35
C PHE A 122 -0.73 -10.55 -12.03
N LEU A 123 -1.51 -9.97 -11.15
CA LEU A 123 -2.84 -10.46 -10.77
C LEU A 123 -3.89 -9.46 -11.23
N SER A 124 -5.06 -9.96 -11.65
CA SER A 124 -6.28 -9.18 -11.79
C SER A 124 -7.12 -9.25 -10.50
N CYS A 125 -7.98 -8.25 -10.30
CA CYS A 125 -8.94 -8.18 -9.20
C CYS A 125 -10.37 -8.36 -9.70
#